data_AF-A0A537GKB3-F1
#
_entry.id   AF-A0A537GKB3-F1
#
_cell.length_a   1.000
_cell.length_b   1.000
_cell.length_c   1.000
_cell.angle_alpha   90.00
_cell.angle_beta   90.00
_cell.angle_gamma   90.00
#
_symmetry.space_group_name_H-M   'P 1'
#
loop_
_entity.id
_entity.type
_entity.pdbx_description
1 polymer ?
#
loop_
_entity_poly.entity_id
_entity_poly.type
_entity_poly.pdbx_seq_one_letter_code
_entity_poly.pdbx_strand_id
1 'polypeptide(L)'
;MKDKPRTILVLTLLLVTITIISTAMPAYATNSRPSVKPVKDIDEMFDDVATISPAFGGMYLDGNALKVYLTDPSQRGVAEQAIRAVFGRERVPAGGVQAVQGTYGFHQLHAWYRQMGSVFNVQGVVYTDMDERANRLTVAVQDQALVAPVRDELSSAGVPQDAVNIVLSDPIYSLATLQSMVRPIQGGLQIQFSNFLCSISYNAVRGGVTGFVTASHCTDIQGGVENTLYYQPLTAGNTFIGTETVDPLYSRATCNAAGIRGNHICRYSDTSFEQLASGVTQTLGAIERTDSVNTGSLTIAGSFRVTSEGASLVGQTVNKVGRTTGWSQGQVTNTCVNTGVSGSKIVQL
;
A
#
# COMPACT_ATOMS: atom_id res chain seq x y z
N MET A 1 -40.20 57.90 35.06
CA MET A 1 -40.64 56.62 35.67
C MET A 1 -40.08 55.49 34.83
N LYS A 2 -39.30 54.62 35.47
CA LYS A 2 -38.72 53.32 35.05
C LYS A 2 -39.05 52.83 33.63
N ASP A 3 -38.04 52.84 32.75
CA ASP A 3 -37.95 51.89 31.64
C ASP A 3 -37.02 50.73 32.03
N LYS A 4 -37.58 49.52 31.94
CA LYS A 4 -36.91 48.23 32.19
C LYS A 4 -36.10 47.79 30.96
N PRO A 5 -35.05 46.96 31.15
CA PRO A 5 -34.16 46.55 30.07
C PRO A 5 -34.78 45.46 29.20
N ARG A 6 -34.58 45.54 27.87
CA ARG A 6 -34.86 44.45 26.94
C ARG A 6 -33.62 43.58 26.78
N THR A 7 -33.65 42.42 27.42
CA THR A 7 -32.75 41.29 27.19
C THR A 7 -32.97 40.76 25.77
N ILE A 8 -31.93 40.79 24.93
CA ILE A 8 -31.95 40.15 23.61
C ILE A 8 -31.53 38.69 23.82
N LEU A 9 -32.49 37.78 23.67
CA LEU A 9 -32.25 36.34 23.63
C LEU A 9 -31.88 35.97 22.18
N VAL A 10 -30.60 35.70 21.91
CA VAL A 10 -30.15 35.18 20.61
C VAL A 10 -30.42 33.67 20.57
N LEU A 11 -31.49 33.28 19.86
CA LEU A 11 -31.82 31.90 19.57
C LEU A 11 -30.87 31.38 18.49
N THR A 12 -29.84 30.61 18.88
CA THR A 12 -28.95 29.94 17.92
C THR A 12 -29.62 28.65 17.45
N LEU A 13 -30.11 28.68 16.20
CA LEU A 13 -30.69 27.53 15.51
C LEU A 13 -29.55 26.57 15.13
N LEU A 14 -29.49 25.40 15.77
CA LEU A 14 -28.51 24.36 15.48
C LEU A 14 -28.89 23.68 14.15
N LEU A 15 -28.26 24.07 13.04
CA LEU A 15 -28.33 23.34 11.77
C LEU A 15 -27.44 22.10 11.88
N VAL A 16 -28.05 20.94 12.12
CA VAL A 16 -27.41 19.63 11.98
C VAL A 16 -27.27 19.35 10.49
N THR A 17 -26.13 19.70 9.91
CA THR A 17 -25.74 19.23 8.58
C THR A 17 -25.26 17.78 8.71
N ILE A 18 -26.13 16.84 8.35
CA ILE A 18 -25.75 15.44 8.13
C ILE A 18 -24.80 15.44 6.92
N THR A 19 -23.50 15.40 7.21
CA THR A 19 -22.47 15.19 6.20
C THR A 19 -22.45 13.70 5.86
N ILE A 20 -22.99 13.38 4.69
CA ILE A 20 -22.88 12.06 4.09
C ILE A 20 -21.38 11.81 3.88
N ILE A 21 -20.83 10.86 4.63
CA ILE A 21 -19.44 10.42 4.51
C ILE A 21 -19.30 9.76 3.14
N SER A 22 -18.82 10.51 2.15
CA SER A 22 -18.43 9.95 0.87
C SER A 22 -17.06 9.30 1.04
N THR A 23 -17.04 7.96 1.08
CA THR A 23 -15.83 7.16 0.96
C THR A 23 -15.31 7.29 -0.48
N ALA A 24 -14.60 8.38 -0.77
CA ALA A 24 -13.99 8.57 -2.07
C ALA A 24 -12.84 7.56 -2.23
N MET A 25 -13.12 6.49 -2.99
CA MET A 25 -12.11 5.58 -3.52
C MET A 25 -11.07 6.35 -4.34
N PRO A 26 -9.83 5.83 -4.48
CA PRO A 26 -8.83 6.45 -5.35
C PRO A 26 -9.42 6.71 -6.73
N ALA A 27 -9.29 7.96 -7.21
CA ALA A 27 -9.74 8.34 -8.53
C ALA A 27 -8.84 7.68 -9.59
N TYR A 28 -9.36 6.66 -10.26
CA TYR A 28 -8.73 6.11 -11.47
C TYR A 28 -9.05 7.01 -12.65
N ALA A 29 -8.09 7.25 -13.53
CA ALA A 29 -8.32 7.96 -14.78
C ALA A 29 -9.27 7.12 -15.67
N THR A 30 -10.55 7.45 -15.70
CA THR A 30 -11.51 6.92 -16.67
C THR A 30 -11.39 7.70 -17.97
N ASN A 31 -10.23 7.61 -18.63
CA ASN A 31 -10.12 8.14 -19.99
C ASN A 31 -10.87 7.18 -20.92
N SER A 32 -12.02 7.62 -21.42
CA SER A 32 -12.68 7.03 -22.58
C SER A 32 -11.73 7.20 -23.77
N ARG A 33 -10.89 6.18 -23.99
CA ARG A 33 -10.08 6.09 -25.20
C ARG A 33 -11.01 5.92 -26.41
N PRO A 34 -10.69 6.53 -27.56
CA PRO A 34 -11.42 6.25 -28.79
C PRO A 34 -11.40 4.75 -29.10
N SER A 35 -12.52 4.24 -29.59
CA SER A 35 -12.79 2.83 -29.91
C SER A 35 -11.73 2.24 -30.86
N VAL A 36 -10.65 1.72 -30.29
CA VAL A 36 -9.82 0.70 -30.96
C VAL A 36 -10.67 -0.57 -31.00
N LYS A 37 -10.79 -1.23 -32.16
CA LYS A 37 -11.45 -2.55 -32.22
C LYS A 37 -10.84 -3.43 -31.12
N PRO A 38 -11.63 -4.04 -30.22
CA PRO A 38 -11.08 -4.88 -29.18
C PRO A 38 -10.26 -5.99 -29.84
N VAL A 39 -8.98 -6.07 -29.48
CA VAL A 39 -8.18 -7.25 -29.77
C VAL A 39 -8.79 -8.35 -28.92
N LYS A 40 -9.20 -9.46 -29.54
CA LYS A 40 -9.73 -10.60 -28.79
C LYS A 40 -8.69 -11.06 -27.78
N ASP A 41 -9.10 -11.21 -26.53
CA ASP A 41 -8.26 -11.87 -25.54
C ASP A 41 -8.25 -13.39 -25.76
N ILE A 42 -7.45 -14.10 -24.98
CA ILE A 42 -7.28 -15.54 -25.13
C ILE A 42 -8.57 -16.31 -24.78
N ASP A 43 -9.37 -15.80 -23.86
CA ASP A 43 -10.63 -16.43 -23.42
C ASP A 43 -11.69 -16.33 -24.52
N GLU A 44 -11.80 -15.17 -25.17
CA GLU A 44 -12.66 -14.98 -26.35
C GLU A 44 -12.26 -15.88 -27.52
N MET A 45 -10.95 -16.15 -27.69
CA MET A 45 -10.49 -17.13 -28.67
C MET A 45 -10.81 -18.57 -28.25
N PHE A 46 -10.78 -18.89 -26.96
CA PHE A 46 -11.16 -20.22 -26.47
C PHE A 46 -12.68 -20.45 -26.57
N ASP A 47 -13.50 -19.40 -26.43
CA ASP A 47 -14.92 -19.44 -26.74
C ASP A 47 -15.19 -19.77 -28.21
N ASP A 48 -14.40 -19.21 -29.14
CA ASP A 48 -14.50 -19.54 -30.57
C ASP A 48 -14.16 -21.02 -30.81
N VAL A 49 -13.12 -21.55 -30.14
CA VAL A 49 -12.78 -22.99 -30.22
C VAL A 49 -13.91 -23.83 -29.66
N ALA A 50 -14.46 -23.49 -28.50
CA ALA A 50 -15.56 -24.20 -27.86
C ALA A 50 -16.87 -24.13 -28.66
N THR A 51 -17.07 -23.08 -29.45
CA THR A 51 -18.20 -22.97 -30.39
C THR A 51 -18.11 -24.00 -31.51
N ILE A 52 -16.90 -24.29 -32.00
CA ILE A 52 -16.66 -25.30 -33.04
C ILE A 52 -16.55 -26.70 -32.43
N SER A 53 -15.98 -26.82 -31.23
CA SER A 53 -15.76 -28.07 -30.50
C SER A 53 -16.36 -27.97 -29.09
N PRO A 54 -17.66 -28.28 -28.90
CA PRO A 54 -18.33 -28.16 -27.61
C PRO A 54 -17.74 -29.03 -26.48
N ALA A 55 -16.96 -30.06 -26.83
CA ALA A 55 -16.25 -30.88 -25.85
C ALA A 55 -15.01 -30.18 -25.26
N PHE A 56 -14.54 -29.09 -25.87
CA PHE A 56 -13.34 -28.35 -25.46
C PHE A 56 -13.48 -27.76 -24.06
N GLY A 57 -12.48 -28.02 -23.20
CA GLY A 57 -12.40 -27.58 -21.81
C GLY A 57 -11.19 -26.70 -21.49
N GLY A 58 -10.47 -26.22 -22.50
CA GLY A 58 -9.22 -25.47 -22.37
C GLY A 58 -8.00 -26.21 -22.92
N MET A 59 -6.90 -25.49 -23.11
CA MET A 59 -5.64 -26.06 -23.59
C MET A 59 -4.41 -25.35 -23.01
N TYR A 60 -3.32 -26.08 -22.86
CA TYR A 60 -2.04 -25.54 -22.42
C TYR A 60 -0.86 -26.28 -23.06
N LEU A 61 0.29 -25.61 -23.12
CA LEU A 61 1.53 -26.22 -23.59
C LEU A 61 2.21 -27.01 -22.46
N ASP A 62 2.62 -28.23 -22.79
CA ASP A 62 3.39 -29.13 -21.94
C ASP A 62 4.56 -29.71 -22.73
N GLY A 63 5.74 -29.11 -22.56
CA GLY A 63 6.90 -29.39 -23.39
C GLY A 63 6.61 -29.12 -24.87
N ASN A 64 6.73 -30.16 -25.70
CA ASN A 64 6.49 -30.08 -27.14
C ASN A 64 5.09 -30.58 -27.56
N ALA A 65 4.17 -30.76 -26.61
CA ALA A 65 2.79 -31.17 -26.87
C ALA A 65 1.78 -30.11 -26.43
N LEU A 66 0.63 -30.06 -27.11
CA LEU A 66 -0.52 -29.27 -26.70
C LEU A 66 -1.50 -30.19 -25.97
N LYS A 67 -1.63 -30.01 -24.65
CA LYS A 67 -2.61 -30.70 -23.83
C LYS A 67 -3.94 -30.00 -24.00
N VAL A 68 -4.97 -30.76 -24.36
CA VAL A 68 -6.32 -30.24 -24.59
C VAL A 68 -7.28 -30.99 -23.70
N TYR A 69 -7.91 -30.29 -22.76
CA TYR A 69 -8.98 -30.86 -21.96
C TYR A 69 -10.22 -31.04 -22.82
N LEU A 70 -10.78 -32.25 -22.77
CA LEU A 70 -12.03 -32.60 -23.45
C LEU A 70 -12.96 -33.32 -22.49
N THR A 71 -14.24 -32.94 -22.47
CA THR A 71 -15.27 -33.72 -21.77
C THR A 71 -15.49 -35.09 -22.41
N ASP A 72 -15.16 -35.22 -23.70
CA ASP A 72 -15.07 -36.47 -24.44
C ASP A 72 -13.74 -36.54 -25.23
N PRO A 73 -12.72 -37.26 -24.74
CA PRO A 73 -11.41 -37.40 -25.38
C PRO A 73 -11.45 -37.98 -26.80
N SER A 74 -12.52 -38.70 -27.17
CA SER A 74 -12.67 -39.20 -28.53
C SER A 74 -12.82 -38.06 -29.56
N GLN A 75 -13.22 -36.86 -29.11
CA GLN A 75 -13.35 -35.65 -29.93
C GLN A 75 -12.02 -34.95 -30.23
N ARG A 76 -10.87 -35.56 -29.91
CA ARG A 76 -9.52 -34.99 -30.13
C ARG A 76 -9.34 -34.41 -31.54
N GLY A 77 -9.80 -35.12 -32.57
CA GLY A 77 -9.67 -34.69 -33.96
C GLY A 77 -10.46 -33.42 -34.27
N VAL A 78 -11.67 -33.31 -33.73
CA VAL A 78 -12.54 -32.12 -33.89
C VAL A 78 -11.93 -30.92 -33.17
N ALA A 79 -11.47 -31.13 -31.93
CA ALA A 79 -10.81 -30.09 -31.14
C ALA A 79 -9.53 -29.57 -31.81
N GLU A 80 -8.69 -30.47 -32.35
CA GLU A 80 -7.49 -30.07 -33.08
C GLU A 80 -7.82 -29.22 -34.33
N GLN A 81 -8.87 -29.59 -35.08
CA GLN A 81 -9.31 -28.80 -36.23
C GLN A 81 -9.83 -27.42 -35.81
N ALA A 82 -10.62 -27.34 -34.73
CA ALA A 82 -11.11 -26.10 -34.16
C ALA A 82 -9.97 -25.18 -33.72
N ILE A 83 -8.98 -25.72 -32.99
CA ILE A 83 -7.80 -24.97 -32.55
C ILE A 83 -7.03 -24.43 -33.76
N ARG A 84 -6.81 -25.23 -34.80
CA ARG A 84 -6.13 -24.77 -36.02
C ARG A 84 -6.91 -23.69 -36.76
N ALA A 85 -8.23 -23.74 -36.72
CA ALA A 85 -9.09 -22.73 -37.35
C ALA A 85 -9.02 -21.38 -36.62
N VAL A 86 -8.95 -21.40 -35.29
CA VAL A 86 -8.93 -20.16 -34.47
C VAL A 86 -7.53 -19.59 -34.27
N PHE A 87 -6.55 -20.45 -33.96
CA PHE A 87 -5.20 -20.04 -33.55
C PHE A 87 -4.13 -20.22 -34.63
N GLY A 88 -4.48 -20.76 -35.79
CA GLY A 88 -3.53 -21.10 -36.84
C GLY A 88 -2.89 -22.48 -36.66
N ARG A 89 -2.27 -23.00 -37.72
CA ARG A 89 -1.69 -24.35 -37.75
C ARG A 89 -0.45 -24.46 -36.87
N GLU A 90 0.27 -23.36 -36.72
CA GLU A 90 1.47 -23.17 -35.92
C GLU A 90 1.23 -23.28 -34.42
N ARG A 91 -0.02 -23.15 -33.96
CA ARG A 91 -0.37 -23.33 -32.54
C ARG A 91 -0.20 -24.77 -32.07
N VAL A 92 -0.27 -25.74 -32.99
CA VAL A 92 -0.07 -27.15 -32.68
C VAL A 92 1.42 -27.46 -32.81
N PRO A 93 2.13 -27.76 -31.70
CA PRO A 93 3.56 -28.05 -31.72
C PRO A 93 3.84 -29.41 -32.38
N ALA A 94 5.12 -29.72 -32.60
CA ALA A 94 5.52 -30.94 -33.30
C ALA A 94 5.13 -32.24 -32.58
N GLY A 95 5.00 -32.21 -31.24
CA GLY A 95 4.47 -33.34 -30.45
C GLY A 95 2.95 -33.49 -30.53
N GLY A 96 2.25 -32.63 -31.27
CA GLY A 96 0.84 -32.74 -31.59
C GLY A 96 -0.12 -32.41 -30.44
N VAL A 97 -1.39 -32.74 -30.66
CA VAL A 97 -2.47 -32.59 -29.67
C VAL A 97 -2.64 -33.87 -28.87
N GLN A 98 -2.58 -33.75 -27.54
CA GLN A 98 -2.86 -34.82 -26.60
C GLN A 98 -4.14 -34.49 -25.82
N ALA A 99 -5.17 -35.31 -26.02
CA ALA A 99 -6.43 -35.18 -25.30
C ALA A 99 -6.24 -35.61 -23.84
N VAL A 100 -6.76 -34.79 -22.92
CA VAL A 100 -6.86 -35.07 -21.49
C VAL A 100 -8.34 -35.05 -21.12
N GLN A 101 -8.80 -36.02 -20.33
CA GLN A 101 -10.19 -36.01 -19.85
C GLN A 101 -10.41 -34.80 -18.93
N GLY A 102 -11.30 -33.90 -19.33
CA GLY A 102 -11.80 -32.79 -18.52
C GLY A 102 -13.12 -33.14 -17.84
N THR A 103 -13.43 -32.43 -16.76
CA THR A 103 -14.76 -32.47 -16.12
C THR A 103 -15.70 -31.44 -16.74
N TYR A 104 -15.19 -30.25 -17.06
CA TYR A 104 -16.00 -29.12 -17.52
C TYR A 104 -15.57 -28.64 -18.90
N GLY A 105 -16.54 -28.22 -19.70
CA GLY A 105 -16.31 -27.51 -20.96
C GLY A 105 -15.92 -26.05 -20.72
N PHE A 106 -15.26 -25.43 -21.71
CA PHE A 106 -14.74 -24.08 -21.59
C PHE A 106 -15.86 -23.05 -21.43
N HIS A 107 -16.94 -23.14 -22.24
CA HIS A 107 -18.11 -22.26 -22.08
C HIS A 107 -18.72 -22.33 -20.68
N GLN A 108 -18.68 -23.50 -20.05
CA GLN A 108 -19.21 -23.68 -18.70
C GLN A 108 -18.31 -23.00 -17.65
N LEU A 109 -16.99 -23.22 -17.73
CA LEU A 109 -16.02 -22.54 -16.86
C LEU A 109 -16.07 -21.02 -17.06
N HIS A 110 -16.16 -20.55 -18.31
CA HIS A 110 -16.21 -19.13 -18.63
C HIS A 110 -17.48 -18.45 -18.11
N ALA A 111 -18.64 -19.12 -18.24
CA ALA A 111 -19.89 -18.61 -17.68
C ALA A 111 -19.81 -18.40 -16.16
N TRP A 112 -19.20 -19.33 -15.43
CA TRP A 112 -18.97 -19.21 -14.00
C TRP A 112 -17.89 -18.18 -13.65
N TYR A 113 -16.82 -18.09 -14.45
CA TYR A 113 -15.78 -17.07 -14.27
C TYR A 113 -16.33 -15.65 -14.36
N ARG A 114 -17.29 -15.40 -15.24
CA ARG A 114 -17.96 -14.10 -15.34
C ARG A 114 -18.85 -13.76 -14.14
N GLN A 115 -19.22 -14.75 -13.33
CA GLN A 115 -20.08 -14.59 -12.14
C GLN A 115 -19.26 -14.40 -10.85
N MET A 116 -18.01 -14.85 -10.80
CA MET A 116 -17.22 -14.83 -9.56
C MET A 116 -16.70 -13.46 -9.15
N GLY A 117 -16.89 -12.39 -9.93
CA GLY A 117 -16.29 -11.08 -9.65
C GLY A 117 -16.57 -10.53 -8.24
N SER A 118 -17.66 -10.97 -7.60
CA SER A 118 -17.99 -10.57 -6.23
C SER A 118 -17.04 -11.13 -5.16
N VAL A 119 -16.21 -12.15 -5.46
CA VAL A 119 -15.19 -12.65 -4.51
C VAL A 119 -14.21 -11.57 -4.08
N PHE A 120 -13.97 -10.55 -4.91
CA PHE A 120 -13.14 -9.39 -4.55
C PHE A 120 -13.75 -8.50 -3.45
N ASN A 121 -14.99 -8.73 -3.03
CA ASN A 121 -15.55 -8.14 -1.82
C ASN A 121 -14.94 -8.72 -0.55
N VAL A 122 -14.36 -9.93 -0.61
CA VAL A 122 -13.60 -10.53 0.49
C VAL A 122 -12.19 -9.95 0.50
N GLN A 123 -11.90 -9.08 1.47
CA GLN A 123 -10.59 -8.45 1.58
C GLN A 123 -9.49 -9.51 1.78
N GLY A 124 -8.53 -9.54 0.86
CA GLY A 124 -7.43 -10.52 0.86
C GLY A 124 -7.50 -11.57 -0.25
N VAL A 125 -8.51 -11.52 -1.13
CA VAL A 125 -8.45 -12.18 -2.44
C VAL A 125 -7.42 -11.47 -3.31
N VAL A 126 -6.51 -12.25 -3.91
CA VAL A 126 -5.35 -11.77 -4.68
C VAL A 126 -5.65 -11.77 -6.17
N TYR A 127 -6.09 -12.91 -6.72
CA TYR A 127 -6.45 -13.04 -8.13
C TYR A 127 -7.52 -14.11 -8.33
N THR A 128 -8.15 -14.05 -9.50
CA THR A 128 -9.04 -15.07 -10.04
C THR A 128 -8.53 -15.53 -11.40
N ASP A 129 -8.75 -16.79 -11.75
CA ASP A 129 -8.24 -17.35 -13.00
C ASP A 129 -9.12 -18.48 -13.55
N MET A 130 -9.10 -18.67 -14.86
CA MET A 130 -9.63 -19.85 -15.55
C MET A 130 -8.50 -20.84 -15.82
N ASP A 131 -8.03 -21.51 -14.76
CA ASP A 131 -6.84 -22.36 -14.80
C ASP A 131 -6.95 -23.51 -15.84
N GLU A 132 -6.31 -23.31 -17.00
CA GLU A 132 -6.35 -24.25 -18.11
C GLU A 132 -5.57 -25.51 -17.82
N ARG A 133 -4.65 -25.50 -16.84
CA ARG A 133 -3.89 -26.69 -16.42
C ARG A 133 -4.73 -27.57 -15.50
N ALA A 134 -5.63 -26.98 -14.73
CA ALA A 134 -6.48 -27.71 -13.79
C ALA A 134 -7.87 -28.09 -14.36
N ASN A 135 -8.32 -27.49 -15.47
CA ASN A 135 -9.72 -27.56 -15.93
C ASN A 135 -10.68 -27.16 -14.80
N ARG A 136 -10.31 -26.10 -14.08
CA ARG A 136 -11.00 -25.54 -12.93
C ARG A 136 -10.83 -24.03 -12.93
N LEU A 137 -11.66 -23.36 -12.16
CA LEU A 137 -11.46 -21.98 -11.79
C LEU A 137 -10.52 -21.92 -10.59
N THR A 138 -9.75 -20.83 -10.46
CA THR A 138 -8.87 -20.62 -9.32
C THR A 138 -9.18 -19.28 -8.65
N VAL A 139 -9.25 -19.27 -7.32
CA VAL A 139 -9.28 -18.06 -6.51
C VAL A 139 -8.09 -18.11 -5.54
N ALA A 140 -7.20 -17.13 -5.64
CA ALA A 140 -6.06 -17.03 -4.75
C ALA A 140 -6.36 -16.12 -3.57
N VAL A 141 -6.01 -16.54 -2.36
CA VAL A 141 -6.18 -15.77 -1.13
C VAL A 141 -4.86 -15.65 -0.37
N GLN A 142 -4.69 -14.55 0.36
CA GLN A 142 -3.48 -14.31 1.15
C GLN A 142 -3.40 -15.12 2.45
N ASP A 143 -4.54 -15.64 2.95
CA ASP A 143 -4.63 -16.34 4.23
C ASP A 143 -5.66 -17.49 4.16
N GLN A 144 -5.34 -18.61 4.80
CA GLN A 144 -6.20 -19.79 4.88
C GLN A 144 -7.55 -19.50 5.54
N ALA A 145 -7.61 -18.55 6.46
CA ALA A 145 -8.84 -18.12 7.11
C ALA A 145 -9.88 -17.54 6.13
N LEU A 146 -9.44 -17.10 4.95
CA LEU A 146 -10.30 -16.51 3.92
C LEU A 146 -11.00 -17.55 3.03
N VAL A 147 -10.63 -18.83 3.14
CA VAL A 147 -11.22 -19.90 2.31
C VAL A 147 -12.73 -20.00 2.52
N ALA A 148 -13.21 -20.02 3.77
CA ALA A 148 -14.64 -20.16 4.04
C ALA A 148 -15.47 -18.95 3.54
N PRO A 149 -15.10 -17.69 3.83
CA PRO A 149 -15.76 -16.52 3.25
C PRO A 149 -15.81 -16.52 1.71
N VAL A 150 -14.71 -16.91 1.04
CA VAL A 150 -14.69 -16.99 -0.43
C VAL A 150 -15.65 -18.07 -0.94
N ARG A 151 -15.75 -19.22 -0.27
CA ARG A 151 -16.71 -20.27 -0.64
C ARG A 151 -18.15 -19.78 -0.55
N ASP A 152 -18.48 -19.03 0.48
CA ASP A 152 -19.83 -18.47 0.67
C ASP A 152 -20.18 -17.48 -0.45
N GLU A 153 -19.21 -16.65 -0.86
CA GLU A 153 -19.39 -15.68 -1.95
C GLU A 153 -19.56 -16.39 -3.31
N LEU A 154 -18.74 -17.41 -3.58
CA LEU A 154 -18.87 -18.25 -4.78
C LEU A 154 -20.22 -18.99 -4.84
N SER A 155 -20.68 -19.53 -3.71
CA SER A 155 -21.98 -20.19 -3.63
C SER A 155 -23.11 -19.21 -3.90
N SER A 156 -23.00 -17.98 -3.39
CA SER A 156 -23.97 -16.91 -3.63
C SER A 156 -24.00 -16.45 -5.09
N ALA A 157 -22.86 -16.53 -5.77
CA ALA A 157 -22.72 -16.25 -7.20
C ALA A 157 -23.18 -17.43 -8.10
N GLY A 158 -23.54 -18.58 -7.53
CA GLY A 158 -23.97 -19.76 -8.29
C GLY A 158 -22.81 -20.58 -8.89
N VAL A 159 -21.58 -20.37 -8.41
CA VAL A 159 -20.38 -21.09 -8.87
C VAL A 159 -20.23 -22.40 -8.06
N PRO A 160 -20.17 -23.58 -8.72
CA PRO A 160 -20.01 -24.85 -8.02
C PRO A 160 -18.65 -24.96 -7.32
N GLN A 161 -18.67 -25.45 -6.07
CA GLN A 161 -17.48 -25.57 -5.24
C GLN A 161 -16.44 -26.56 -5.81
N ASP A 162 -16.90 -27.62 -6.47
CA ASP A 162 -16.08 -28.63 -7.13
C ASP A 162 -15.42 -28.12 -8.42
N ALA A 163 -15.89 -26.98 -8.95
CA ALA A 163 -15.32 -26.30 -10.10
C ALA A 163 -14.22 -25.29 -9.73
N VAL A 164 -13.95 -25.05 -8.43
CA VAL A 164 -13.03 -24.00 -7.97
C VAL A 164 -11.92 -24.55 -7.06
N ASN A 165 -10.68 -24.22 -7.37
CA ASN A 165 -9.53 -24.36 -6.49
C ASN A 165 -9.33 -23.05 -5.72
N ILE A 166 -9.26 -23.12 -4.39
CA ILE A 166 -8.85 -21.97 -3.57
C ILE A 166 -7.42 -22.22 -3.10
N VAL A 167 -6.51 -21.34 -3.47
CA VAL A 167 -5.06 -21.49 -3.25
C VAL A 167 -4.51 -20.33 -2.43
N LEU A 168 -3.38 -20.55 -1.77
CA LEU A 168 -2.64 -19.47 -1.12
C LEU A 168 -1.73 -18.77 -2.12
N SER A 169 -1.73 -17.44 -2.13
CA SER A 169 -0.80 -16.61 -2.91
C SER A 169 -0.44 -15.36 -2.14
N ASP A 170 0.79 -14.90 -2.33
CA ASP A 170 1.21 -13.60 -1.82
C ASP A 170 0.44 -12.46 -2.53
N PRO A 171 0.04 -11.40 -1.81
CA PRO A 171 -0.67 -10.28 -2.40
C PRO A 171 0.22 -9.46 -3.34
N ILE A 172 -0.39 -8.87 -4.38
CA ILE A 172 0.30 -7.96 -5.30
C ILE A 172 0.36 -6.57 -4.67
N TYR A 173 1.57 -6.10 -4.34
CA TYR A 173 1.79 -4.74 -3.84
C TYR A 173 2.06 -3.76 -4.98
N SER A 174 1.41 -2.60 -4.96
CA SER A 174 1.90 -1.43 -5.70
C SER A 174 3.30 -1.06 -5.18
N LEU A 175 4.26 -0.80 -6.06
CA LEU A 175 5.59 -0.32 -5.68
C LEU A 175 5.46 1.06 -5.00
N ALA A 176 5.34 1.06 -3.68
CA ALA A 176 5.37 2.26 -2.86
C ALA A 176 6.83 2.62 -2.58
N THR A 177 7.16 3.90 -2.67
CA THR A 177 8.46 4.42 -2.25
C THR A 177 8.29 5.21 -0.96
N LEU A 178 9.40 5.53 -0.29
CA LEU A 178 9.40 6.45 0.85
C LEU A 178 8.80 7.85 0.51
N GLN A 179 8.62 8.19 -0.77
CA GLN A 179 8.03 9.45 -1.24
C GLN A 179 6.59 9.30 -1.73
N SER A 180 6.05 8.08 -1.75
CA SER A 180 4.66 7.80 -2.14
C SER A 180 3.71 8.13 -0.99
N MET A 181 2.42 8.32 -1.30
CA MET A 181 1.40 8.37 -0.26
C MET A 181 1.22 6.96 0.33
N VAL A 182 1.55 6.78 1.61
CA VAL A 182 1.51 5.47 2.28
C VAL A 182 0.67 5.57 3.55
N ARG A 183 -0.23 4.61 3.76
CA ARG A 183 -1.07 4.47 4.96
C ARG A 183 -1.12 2.98 5.37
N PRO A 184 -1.17 2.65 6.68
CA PRO A 184 -0.97 3.54 7.82
C PRO A 184 0.41 4.19 7.79
N ILE A 185 0.54 5.40 8.36
CA ILE A 185 1.81 6.13 8.45
C ILE A 185 2.85 5.31 9.22
N GLN A 186 4.11 5.34 8.78
CA GLN A 186 5.27 4.74 9.43
C GLN A 186 6.49 5.67 9.39
N GLY A 187 7.52 5.38 10.19
CA GLY A 187 8.80 6.07 10.11
C GLY A 187 9.49 5.90 8.75
N GLY A 188 10.34 6.86 8.37
CA GLY A 188 11.07 6.88 7.11
C GLY A 188 10.35 7.55 5.93
N LEU A 189 9.02 7.67 5.99
CA LEU A 189 8.21 8.29 4.95
C LEU A 189 8.49 9.80 4.83
N GLN A 190 8.41 10.32 3.61
CA GLN A 190 8.49 11.75 3.31
C GLN A 190 7.32 12.51 3.92
N ILE A 191 7.63 13.65 4.52
CA ILE A 191 6.66 14.68 4.89
C ILE A 191 7.03 16.00 4.24
N GLN A 192 6.01 16.80 3.96
CA GLN A 192 6.14 18.20 3.61
C GLN A 192 5.63 19.06 4.76
N PHE A 193 6.38 20.11 5.07
CA PHE A 193 5.99 21.23 5.91
C PHE A 193 6.40 22.50 5.18
N SER A 194 5.53 23.52 5.14
CA SER A 194 5.75 24.71 4.32
C SER A 194 6.23 24.35 2.90
N ASN A 195 7.43 24.79 2.50
CA ASN A 195 8.04 24.48 1.19
C ASN A 195 9.19 23.47 1.28
N PHE A 196 9.33 22.79 2.41
CA PHE A 196 10.45 21.89 2.71
C PHE A 196 10.00 20.44 2.85
N LEU A 197 10.96 19.54 2.69
CA LEU A 197 10.73 18.09 2.76
C LEU A 197 11.62 17.48 3.83
N CYS A 198 11.02 16.67 4.69
CA CYS A 198 11.71 15.89 5.71
C CYS A 198 11.22 14.44 5.72
N SER A 199 11.69 13.66 6.68
CA SER A 199 11.20 12.30 6.92
C SER A 199 10.56 12.22 8.29
N ILE A 200 9.53 11.38 8.42
CA ILE A 200 9.06 10.93 9.73
C ILE A 200 10.18 10.10 10.36
N SER A 201 10.52 10.34 11.63
CA SER A 201 11.47 9.48 12.35
C SER A 201 10.78 8.20 12.79
N TYR A 202 9.77 8.34 13.65
CA TYR A 202 8.94 7.22 14.11
C TYR A 202 7.61 7.73 14.67
N ASN A 203 6.64 6.85 14.69
CA ASN A 203 5.33 7.08 15.32
C ASN A 203 5.42 6.91 16.83
N ALA A 204 4.70 7.73 17.59
CA ALA A 204 4.69 7.70 19.05
C ALA A 204 3.31 8.04 19.62
N VAL A 205 3.14 7.75 20.91
CA VAL A 205 1.99 8.23 21.70
C VAL A 205 2.54 9.03 22.88
N ARG A 206 2.17 10.30 22.99
CA ARG A 206 2.65 11.21 24.02
C ARG A 206 1.48 11.70 24.86
N GLY A 207 1.44 11.33 26.14
CA GLY A 207 0.34 11.73 27.03
C GLY A 207 -1.05 11.32 26.52
N GLY A 208 -1.14 10.16 25.86
CA GLY A 208 -2.36 9.67 25.21
C GLY A 208 -2.64 10.26 23.83
N VAL A 209 -1.85 11.23 23.36
CA VAL A 209 -1.98 11.81 22.03
C VAL A 209 -1.17 11.00 21.03
N THR A 210 -1.86 10.51 20.00
CA THR A 210 -1.26 9.81 18.86
C THR A 210 -0.58 10.82 17.94
N GLY A 211 0.67 10.56 17.59
CA GLY A 211 1.48 11.47 16.79
C GLY A 211 2.71 10.81 16.19
N PHE A 212 3.56 11.64 15.60
CA PHE A 212 4.85 11.21 15.09
C PHE A 212 5.95 12.18 15.52
N VAL A 213 7.18 11.68 15.52
CA VAL A 213 8.39 12.46 15.79
C VAL A 213 9.07 12.77 14.47
N THR A 214 9.48 14.02 14.30
CA THR A 214 10.39 14.47 13.24
C THR A 214 11.51 15.31 13.86
N ALA A 215 12.42 15.80 13.03
CA ALA A 215 13.43 16.72 13.51
C ALA A 215 12.82 18.11 13.76
N SER A 216 13.25 18.79 14.80
CA SER A 216 12.77 20.15 15.11
C SER A 216 13.24 21.19 14.08
N HIS A 217 14.35 20.97 13.37
CA HIS A 217 14.66 21.80 12.20
C HIS A 217 13.70 21.57 11.02
N CYS A 218 12.80 20.59 11.11
CA CYS A 218 11.73 20.35 10.16
C CYS A 218 10.40 20.99 10.60
N THR A 219 10.44 21.99 11.48
CA THR A 219 9.31 22.87 11.84
C THR A 219 9.52 24.25 11.19
N ASP A 220 8.50 25.10 11.17
CA ASP A 220 8.61 26.47 10.66
C ASP A 220 9.52 27.35 11.55
N ILE A 221 9.60 27.05 12.86
CA ILE A 221 10.49 27.66 13.84
C ILE A 221 11.14 26.55 14.67
N GLN A 222 12.42 26.30 14.38
CA GLN A 222 13.20 25.32 15.14
C GLN A 222 13.27 25.69 16.64
N GLY A 223 12.70 24.85 17.50
CA GLY A 223 12.70 24.99 18.94
C GLY A 223 11.66 25.99 19.45
N GLY A 224 10.40 25.75 19.11
CA GLY A 224 9.21 26.50 19.50
C GLY A 224 7.97 25.85 18.88
N VAL A 225 6.77 26.17 19.37
CA VAL A 225 5.53 25.62 18.79
C VAL A 225 4.74 26.73 18.13
N GLU A 226 4.59 26.63 16.81
CA GLU A 226 3.89 27.60 15.95
C GLU A 226 2.74 26.95 15.18
N ASN A 227 2.46 25.68 15.46
CA ASN A 227 1.45 24.86 14.79
C ASN A 227 1.83 24.56 13.34
N THR A 228 3.10 24.25 13.10
CA THR A 228 3.56 23.78 11.78
C THR A 228 2.65 22.66 11.27
N LEU A 229 2.20 22.76 10.01
CA LEU A 229 1.31 21.79 9.37
C LEU A 229 2.10 20.80 8.52
N TYR A 230 1.74 19.51 8.64
CA TYR A 230 2.44 18.44 7.96
C TYR A 230 1.54 17.67 6.98
N TYR A 231 2.12 17.33 5.83
CA TYR A 231 1.47 16.60 4.75
C TYR A 231 2.32 15.39 4.34
N GLN A 232 1.66 14.30 3.94
CA GLN A 232 2.32 13.08 3.47
C GLN A 232 1.71 12.64 2.13
N PRO A 233 2.51 12.61 1.03
CA PRO A 233 3.93 12.97 0.95
C PRO A 233 4.19 14.45 0.63
N LEU A 234 3.20 15.14 0.04
CA LEU A 234 3.24 16.52 -0.42
C LEU A 234 1.89 17.19 -0.16
N THR A 235 1.85 18.51 -0.10
CA THR A 235 0.63 19.30 0.08
C THR A 235 -0.31 19.13 -1.11
N ALA A 236 -1.45 18.48 -0.86
CA ALA A 236 -2.53 18.24 -1.81
C ALA A 236 -3.83 17.99 -1.04
N GLY A 237 -4.94 17.81 -1.76
CA GLY A 237 -6.18 17.34 -1.14
C GLY A 237 -5.97 15.99 -0.43
N ASN A 238 -6.40 15.88 0.83
CA ASN A 238 -6.35 14.67 1.67
C ASN A 238 -4.95 14.17 2.09
N THR A 239 -3.89 14.96 1.92
CA THR A 239 -2.54 14.56 2.37
C THR A 239 -2.14 15.12 3.73
N PHE A 240 -2.95 16.01 4.32
CA PHE A 240 -2.72 16.53 5.67
C PHE A 240 -2.69 15.38 6.69
N ILE A 241 -1.63 15.31 7.48
CA ILE A 241 -1.44 14.23 8.46
C ILE A 241 -1.37 14.70 9.91
N GLY A 242 -1.03 15.96 10.17
CA GLY A 242 -0.88 16.40 11.55
C GLY A 242 -0.34 17.81 11.71
N THR A 243 -0.30 18.24 12.97
CA THR A 243 0.11 19.57 13.39
C THR A 243 1.09 19.46 14.54
N GLU A 244 2.06 20.36 14.55
CA GLU A 244 2.98 20.52 15.65
C GLU A 244 2.33 20.85 16.97
N THR A 245 2.77 20.16 18.02
CA THR A 245 2.26 20.36 19.38
C THR A 245 3.33 20.44 20.44
N VAL A 246 4.52 19.88 20.20
CA VAL A 246 5.61 19.88 21.18
C VAL A 246 6.96 20.02 20.50
N ASP A 247 7.59 21.17 20.69
CA ASP A 247 8.97 21.39 20.32
C ASP A 247 9.67 22.22 21.42
N PRO A 248 10.50 21.60 22.28
CA PRO A 248 11.12 22.28 23.41
C PRO A 248 12.09 23.40 23.00
N LEU A 249 12.06 24.54 23.70
CA LEU A 249 12.95 25.67 23.38
C LEU A 249 14.45 25.33 23.57
N TYR A 250 15.29 25.90 22.70
CA TYR A 250 16.73 25.99 22.97
C TYR A 250 16.99 27.06 24.04
N SER A 251 18.01 26.85 24.88
CA SER A 251 18.30 27.83 25.93
C SER A 251 19.79 28.08 26.16
N ARG A 252 20.11 29.31 26.60
CA ARG A 252 21.44 29.67 27.10
C ARG A 252 21.80 28.94 28.39
N ALA A 253 20.80 28.65 29.23
CA ALA A 253 21.02 27.91 30.48
C ALA A 253 21.53 26.49 30.18
N THR A 254 20.97 25.83 29.18
CA THR A 254 21.43 24.52 28.70
C THR A 254 22.87 24.60 28.19
N CYS A 255 23.21 25.64 27.41
CA CYS A 255 24.61 25.84 26.97
C CYS A 255 25.57 26.01 28.14
N ASN A 256 25.22 26.87 29.10
CA ASN A 256 26.05 27.13 30.26
C ASN A 256 26.28 25.85 31.09
N ALA A 257 25.25 25.00 31.23
CA ALA A 257 25.35 23.71 31.89
C ALA A 257 26.30 22.75 31.14
N ALA A 258 26.34 22.82 29.81
CA ALA A 258 27.28 22.09 28.97
C ALA A 258 28.67 22.76 28.83
N GLY A 259 28.93 23.85 29.57
CA GLY A 259 30.20 24.59 29.52
C GLY A 259 30.38 25.48 28.29
N ILE A 260 29.37 25.60 27.43
CA ILE A 260 29.39 26.45 26.23
C ILE A 260 29.06 27.89 26.63
N ARG A 261 29.98 28.81 26.33
CA ARG A 261 29.89 30.24 26.65
C ARG A 261 29.64 31.08 25.40
N GLY A 262 29.21 32.32 25.59
CA GLY A 262 28.95 33.27 24.51
C GLY A 262 27.49 33.30 24.09
N ASN A 263 27.24 33.66 22.82
CA ASN A 263 25.88 33.88 22.31
C ASN A 263 25.29 32.63 21.64
N HIS A 264 25.37 31.48 22.33
CA HIS A 264 24.81 30.22 21.85
C HIS A 264 23.51 29.84 22.57
N ILE A 265 22.71 28.99 21.93
CA ILE A 265 21.52 28.36 22.49
C ILE A 265 21.58 26.86 22.24
N CYS A 266 21.26 26.05 23.26
CA CYS A 266 21.55 24.61 23.24
C CYS A 266 20.36 23.78 23.69
N ARG A 267 20.33 22.53 23.19
CA ARG A 267 19.37 21.48 23.53
C ARG A 267 20.01 20.11 23.27
N TYR A 268 19.56 19.07 23.98
CA TYR A 268 20.08 17.69 23.89
C TYR A 268 19.49 16.86 22.74
N SER A 269 18.54 17.41 22.00
CA SER A 269 17.85 16.66 20.95
C SER A 269 17.37 17.64 19.90
N ASP A 270 17.35 17.21 18.64
CA ASP A 270 16.77 17.96 17.54
C ASP A 270 15.42 17.37 17.15
N THR A 271 14.49 17.27 18.10
CA THR A 271 13.22 16.54 17.92
C THR A 271 12.01 17.38 18.28
N SER A 272 10.98 17.28 17.45
CA SER A 272 9.63 17.80 17.68
C SER A 272 8.62 16.65 17.61
N PHE A 273 7.45 16.85 18.21
CA PHE A 273 6.33 15.91 18.17
C PHE A 273 5.08 16.56 17.60
N GLU A 274 4.52 15.87 16.62
CA GLU A 274 3.40 16.31 15.81
C GLU A 274 2.20 15.44 16.14
N GLN A 275 1.08 16.06 16.53
CA GLN A 275 -0.17 15.36 16.73
C GLN A 275 -0.76 14.97 15.38
N LEU A 276 -1.14 13.70 15.24
CA LEU A 276 -1.83 13.25 14.03
C LEU A 276 -3.25 13.84 13.96
N ALA A 277 -3.65 14.20 12.74
CA ALA A 277 -5.00 14.65 12.45
C ALA A 277 -6.02 13.52 12.61
N SER A 278 -7.28 13.88 12.86
CA SER A 278 -8.37 12.92 13.00
C SER A 278 -8.51 12.05 11.75
N GLY A 279 -8.65 10.74 11.94
CA GLY A 279 -8.80 9.76 10.86
C GLY A 279 -7.48 9.32 10.20
N VAL A 280 -6.34 9.91 10.57
CA VAL A 280 -5.03 9.46 10.07
C VAL A 280 -4.58 8.24 10.87
N THR A 281 -4.39 7.12 10.18
CA THR A 281 -3.93 5.87 10.78
C THR A 281 -2.41 5.79 10.80
N GLN A 282 -1.86 5.17 11.85
CA GLN A 282 -0.43 4.92 12.01
C GLN A 282 -0.15 3.49 12.45
N THR A 283 1.03 2.98 12.10
CA THR A 283 1.58 1.76 12.69
C THR A 283 2.59 2.16 13.76
N LEU A 284 2.22 2.00 15.04
CA LEU A 284 3.10 2.33 16.16
C LEU A 284 4.35 1.43 16.16
N GLY A 285 5.51 2.05 16.38
CA GLY A 285 6.80 1.35 16.47
C GLY A 285 7.23 0.70 15.14
N ALA A 286 6.76 1.18 14.00
CA ALA A 286 7.21 0.69 12.69
C ALA A 286 7.92 1.80 11.90
N ILE A 287 9.01 1.41 11.24
CA ILE A 287 9.81 2.26 10.35
C ILE A 287 9.91 1.52 9.04
N GLU A 288 9.59 2.16 7.91
CA GLU A 288 9.72 1.54 6.60
C GLU A 288 11.14 1.02 6.37
N ARG A 289 11.26 -0.07 5.63
CA ARG A 289 12.53 -0.67 5.22
C ARG A 289 12.55 -0.78 3.70
N THR A 290 13.58 -0.22 3.08
CA THR A 290 13.75 -0.32 1.63
C THR A 290 14.37 -1.66 1.23
N ASP A 291 14.23 -2.04 -0.03
CA ASP A 291 14.70 -3.34 -0.57
C ASP A 291 16.20 -3.61 -0.39
N SER A 292 17.00 -2.56 -0.19
CA SER A 292 18.44 -2.64 -0.13
C SER A 292 19.04 -1.56 0.77
N VAL A 293 20.15 -1.91 1.44
CA VAL A 293 20.89 -1.04 2.36
C VAL A 293 22.03 -0.33 1.61
N ASN A 294 22.24 0.96 1.89
CA ASN A 294 23.34 1.76 1.34
C ASN A 294 23.38 1.88 -0.20
N THR A 295 22.24 1.69 -0.87
CA THR A 295 22.11 1.80 -2.34
C THR A 295 21.46 3.11 -2.79
N GLY A 296 20.79 3.81 -1.87
CA GLY A 296 19.91 4.94 -2.22
C GLY A 296 18.52 4.52 -2.72
N SER A 297 18.20 3.22 -2.72
CA SER A 297 16.85 2.75 -3.08
C SER A 297 15.79 3.33 -2.15
N LEU A 298 14.66 3.73 -2.73
CA LEU A 298 13.51 4.26 -1.99
C LEU A 298 12.33 3.28 -2.00
N THR A 299 12.44 2.15 -2.69
CA THR A 299 11.38 1.14 -2.83
C THR A 299 11.17 0.46 -1.49
N ILE A 300 9.94 0.55 -0.96
CA ILE A 300 9.56 -0.08 0.30
C ILE A 300 9.43 -1.59 0.08
N ALA A 301 10.06 -2.38 0.96
CA ALA A 301 10.09 -3.84 0.91
C ALA A 301 9.80 -4.48 2.29
N GLY A 302 9.18 -3.73 3.19
CA GLY A 302 8.82 -4.16 4.53
C GLY A 302 9.09 -3.07 5.56
N SER A 303 9.21 -3.45 6.83
CA SER A 303 9.38 -2.50 7.93
C SER A 303 10.29 -3.05 9.03
N PHE A 304 11.08 -2.18 9.65
CA PHE A 304 11.70 -2.43 10.95
C PHE A 304 10.70 -2.21 12.08
N ARG A 305 10.96 -2.85 13.22
CA ARG A 305 10.17 -2.68 14.45
C ARG A 305 11.02 -2.07 15.55
N VAL A 306 10.49 -1.00 16.16
CA VAL A 306 11.04 -0.41 17.38
C VAL A 306 10.54 -1.25 18.55
N THR A 307 11.47 -1.94 19.21
CA THR A 307 11.14 -2.86 20.32
C THR A 307 11.61 -2.33 21.67
N SER A 308 12.60 -1.46 21.68
CA SER A 308 13.21 -0.89 22.88
C SER A 308 14.00 0.37 22.53
N GLU A 309 14.37 1.13 23.56
CA GLU A 309 15.35 2.21 23.49
C GLU A 309 16.66 1.78 24.16
N GLY A 310 17.77 2.43 23.81
CA GLY A 310 19.07 2.12 24.38
C GLY A 310 20.14 3.14 24.01
N ALA A 311 21.24 3.13 24.76
CA ALA A 311 22.40 3.95 24.46
C ALA A 311 23.17 3.41 23.25
N SER A 312 23.75 4.31 22.48
CA SER A 312 24.63 3.96 21.36
C SER A 312 26.09 3.94 21.82
N LEU A 313 26.85 2.93 21.40
CA LEU A 313 28.29 2.81 21.64
C LEU A 313 29.10 3.12 20.38
N VAL A 314 30.27 3.72 20.52
CA VAL A 314 31.21 3.88 19.40
C VAL A 314 31.54 2.51 18.80
N GLY A 315 31.51 2.42 17.48
CA GLY A 315 31.66 1.17 16.71
C GLY A 315 30.34 0.40 16.51
N GLN A 316 29.26 0.74 17.22
CA GLN A 316 27.97 0.10 17.03
C GLN A 316 27.41 0.45 15.64
N THR A 317 26.98 -0.59 14.91
CA THR A 317 26.26 -0.41 13.66
C THR A 317 24.84 0.08 13.92
N VAL A 318 24.47 1.19 13.32
CA VAL A 318 23.13 1.79 13.39
C VAL A 318 22.52 1.89 11.99
N ASN A 319 21.20 1.86 11.95
CA ASN A 319 20.42 1.98 10.73
C ASN A 319 19.60 3.27 10.78
N LYS A 320 19.43 3.92 9.63
CA LYS A 320 18.48 5.01 9.43
C LYS A 320 17.69 4.77 8.15
N VAL A 321 16.46 5.25 8.11
CA VAL A 321 15.63 5.25 6.91
C VAL A 321 15.05 6.64 6.72
N GLY A 322 15.11 7.16 5.51
CA GLY A 322 14.55 8.48 5.20
C GLY A 322 14.36 8.72 3.71
N ARG A 323 13.51 9.69 3.39
CA ARG A 323 13.01 10.00 2.03
C ARG A 323 14.07 10.22 0.96
N THR A 324 15.28 10.60 1.36
CA THR A 324 16.39 10.95 0.46
C THR A 324 17.31 9.76 0.21
N THR A 325 17.62 8.98 1.25
CA THR A 325 18.72 7.99 1.20
C THR A 325 18.25 6.55 1.27
N GLY A 326 16.95 6.32 1.46
CA GLY A 326 16.45 4.99 1.75
C GLY A 326 16.99 4.47 3.08
N TRP A 327 17.12 3.15 3.18
CA TRP A 327 17.85 2.48 4.24
C TRP A 327 19.35 2.71 4.09
N SER A 328 19.94 3.39 5.07
CA SER A 328 21.39 3.51 5.23
C SER A 328 21.85 2.86 6.54
N GLN A 329 23.07 2.35 6.55
CA GLN A 329 23.70 1.73 7.70
C GLN A 329 25.14 2.22 7.82
N GLY A 330 25.59 2.48 9.05
CA GLY A 330 26.96 2.88 9.36
C GLY A 330 27.29 2.67 10.83
N GLN A 331 28.56 2.83 11.18
CA GLN A 331 29.01 2.75 12.57
C GLN A 331 28.93 4.11 13.25
N VAL A 332 28.57 4.11 14.53
CA VAL A 332 28.71 5.27 15.41
C VAL A 332 30.19 5.58 15.55
N THR A 333 30.64 6.75 15.10
CA THR A 333 32.05 7.17 15.21
C THR A 333 32.32 7.96 16.48
N ASN A 334 31.31 8.66 16.98
CA ASN A 334 31.40 9.53 18.15
C ASN A 334 30.07 9.52 18.91
N THR A 335 30.11 9.72 20.22
CA THR A 335 28.96 9.85 21.11
C THR A 335 29.12 11.11 21.96
N CYS A 336 28.01 11.71 22.40
CA CYS A 336 28.01 12.93 23.23
C CYS A 336 28.79 14.09 22.58
N VAL A 337 28.53 14.34 21.29
CA VAL A 337 29.19 15.38 20.51
C VAL A 337 28.41 16.68 20.53
N ASN A 338 29.03 17.74 21.05
CA ASN A 338 28.49 19.09 20.89
C ASN A 338 28.70 19.56 19.45
N THR A 339 27.61 19.76 18.71
CA THR A 339 27.63 20.09 17.27
C THR A 339 27.09 21.49 17.03
N GLY A 340 27.97 22.42 16.59
CA GLY A 340 27.55 23.74 16.15
C GLY A 340 26.83 23.68 14.80
N VAL A 341 25.64 24.27 14.72
CA VAL A 341 24.85 24.33 13.49
C VAL A 341 25.29 25.54 12.67
N SER A 342 25.87 25.27 11.49
CA SER A 342 26.41 26.30 10.60
C SER A 342 25.39 27.40 10.29
N GLY A 343 25.84 28.65 10.28
CA GLY A 343 24.99 29.82 10.01
C GLY A 343 24.01 30.20 11.13
N SER A 344 24.10 29.57 12.31
CA SER A 344 23.19 29.81 13.43
C SER A 344 23.92 30.02 14.78
N LYS A 345 23.15 30.28 15.83
CA LYS A 345 23.64 30.29 17.23
C LYS A 345 23.45 28.95 17.95
N ILE A 346 22.90 27.95 17.26
CA ILE A 346 22.51 26.67 17.85
C ILE A 346 23.75 25.78 18.02
N VAL A 347 23.83 25.14 19.19
CA VAL A 347 24.70 23.99 19.42
C VAL A 347 23.84 22.84 19.92
N GLN A 348 23.82 21.73 19.17
CA GLN A 348 23.21 20.48 19.62
C GLN A 348 24.17 19.78 20.57
N LEU A 349 23.67 19.33 21.72
CA LEU A 349 24.43 18.61 22.74
C LEU A 349 24.30 17.10 22.58
#